data_AF-A0A158Q5Z2-F1
#
_entry.id   AF-A0A158Q5Z2-F1
#
_cell.length_a   1.000
_cell.length_b   1.000
_cell.length_c   1.000
_cell.angle_alpha   90.00
_cell.angle_beta   90.00
_cell.angle_gamma   90.00
#
_symmetry.space_group_name_H-M   'P 1'
#
loop_
_entity.id
_entity.type
_entity.pdbx_description
1 polymer ?
#
loop_
_entity_poly.entity_id
_entity_poly.type
_entity_poly.pdbx_seq_one_letter_code
_entity_poly.pdbx_strand_id
1 'polypeptide(L)'
;MTTHRSNKVEAVRLVGILLVIFKRSDSPFRIPPDSIHSARIATGIQLISRMGNKGGIAVSLKLNDSFLCFVNAHFAAGSDELDKRNQDYREISQIRFNGINKSLFDHDIIFWFGDLNYRLNTENILSNEDIRELCSKGKNYKSLMIFDTLKQQQKLGLVFTEFNEPDQLNFRPSYKYDPGTSNWDSSDKMRCPAWCDRILWWCESGDQVVQIFYDSVNEITLSDHKPVRALFNVTVREIDKSKIKAIYEDAIREADKRLNEALPQIWISDQEVNFGDVYFFESSVRNITIRNVGKTKVAFSFIPQPNQSNISASWLSVTPPNSLLKLGAACSLSLQVLVDKRVAWTVQEKENDQLSDILVLRLDHGRDYFIPVTAVYQKSVFGSSFSDIVHSGIHFSQLVNVDSERSIISSSPTTSIYSAMYRLIEQLRKFGLNNIHFDDISKHSEFIALRKALDTGIPSDLSSVCKSPFNMFNTFLRLLDSFKDPMIPFSMQVDCLRVRGNGPRCWACVEKFPIENRSILECYIDFTRDLITANADALSQLQVMADIAFKSDQGERTEDLQRLKFFETLIGFPKEIVSEGIENLKLLENDRTDGDLIRELIEDVMALHWLTWERGDKRLQINLRRHWEA
;
A
#
# COMPACT_ATOMS: atom_id res chain seq x y z
N MET A 1 -6.00 8.12 -79.08
CA MET A 1 -5.46 7.94 -77.71
C MET A 1 -5.96 9.09 -76.85
N THR A 2 -6.91 8.87 -75.96
CA THR A 2 -7.24 9.84 -74.90
C THR A 2 -6.01 9.94 -74.00
N THR A 3 -5.31 11.07 -74.01
CA THR A 3 -4.19 11.33 -73.11
C THR A 3 -4.75 11.53 -71.70
N HIS A 4 -4.84 10.45 -70.92
CA HIS A 4 -5.21 10.56 -69.51
C HIS A 4 -4.09 11.32 -68.78
N ARG A 5 -4.44 12.42 -68.10
CA ARG A 5 -3.51 13.13 -67.21
C ARG A 5 -3.10 12.19 -66.08
N SER A 6 -1.82 12.19 -65.73
CA SER A 6 -1.27 11.45 -64.61
C SER A 6 -0.52 12.41 -63.69
N ASN A 7 -0.71 12.24 -62.39
CA ASN A 7 -0.05 13.02 -61.36
C ASN A 7 1.12 12.21 -60.79
N LYS A 8 2.26 12.87 -60.61
CA LYS A 8 3.41 12.26 -59.92
C LYS A 8 3.05 12.09 -58.43
N VAL A 9 3.14 10.87 -57.94
CA VAL A 9 2.95 10.52 -56.52
C VAL A 9 4.25 10.74 -55.78
N GLU A 10 5.34 10.15 -56.26
CA GLU A 10 6.66 10.23 -55.62
C GLU A 10 7.77 10.07 -56.66
N ALA A 11 8.93 10.67 -56.41
CA ALA A 11 10.13 10.47 -57.23
C ALA A 11 11.39 10.39 -56.36
N VAL A 12 12.03 9.24 -56.39
CA VAL A 12 13.18 8.89 -55.55
C VAL A 12 14.36 8.54 -56.43
N ARG A 13 15.54 9.02 -56.07
CA ARG A 13 16.78 8.76 -56.81
C ARG A 13 17.91 8.34 -55.89
N LEU A 14 18.72 7.40 -56.35
CA LEU A 14 20.02 7.04 -55.79
C LEU A 14 21.02 6.88 -56.95
N VAL A 15 21.86 7.90 -57.18
CA VAL A 15 22.84 7.93 -58.28
C VAL A 15 22.18 7.70 -59.65
N GLY A 16 22.31 6.50 -60.24
CA GLY A 16 21.72 6.12 -61.52
C GLY A 16 20.34 5.44 -61.41
N ILE A 17 19.91 5.12 -60.19
CA ILE A 17 18.64 4.43 -59.92
C ILE A 17 17.56 5.50 -59.70
N LEU A 18 16.49 5.46 -60.48
CA LEU A 18 15.36 6.39 -60.42
C LEU A 18 14.06 5.60 -60.32
N LEU A 19 13.23 5.92 -59.34
CA LEU A 19 11.88 5.38 -59.17
C LEU A 19 10.91 6.55 -59.22
N VAL A 20 9.98 6.50 -60.15
CA VAL A 20 8.91 7.49 -60.28
C VAL A 20 7.59 6.76 -60.28
N ILE A 21 6.69 7.14 -59.37
CA ILE A 21 5.35 6.58 -59.28
C ILE A 21 4.37 7.63 -59.78
N PHE A 22 3.51 7.23 -60.70
CA PHE A 22 2.43 8.07 -61.21
C PHE A 22 1.07 7.43 -60.89
N LYS A 23 0.10 8.28 -60.56
CA LYS A 23 -1.31 7.91 -60.43
C LYS A 23 -2.09 8.63 -61.52
N ARG A 24 -2.92 7.91 -62.27
CA ARG A 24 -3.88 8.54 -63.19
C ARG A 24 -4.79 9.51 -62.43
N SER A 25 -5.01 10.71 -62.98
CA SER A 25 -5.80 11.76 -62.32
C SER A 25 -7.27 11.37 -62.13
N ASP A 26 -7.80 10.47 -62.96
CA ASP A 26 -9.18 9.94 -62.91
C ASP A 26 -9.33 8.68 -62.04
N SER A 27 -8.26 8.22 -61.37
CA SER A 27 -8.32 7.02 -60.54
C SER A 27 -9.02 7.29 -59.21
N PRO A 28 -10.03 6.46 -58.82
CA PRO A 28 -10.78 6.62 -57.58
C PRO A 28 -9.98 6.22 -56.34
N PHE A 29 -8.85 5.51 -56.51
CA PHE A 29 -8.04 5.03 -55.41
C PHE A 29 -7.33 6.18 -54.69
N ARG A 30 -7.32 6.14 -53.36
CA ARG A 30 -6.74 7.19 -52.52
C ARG A 30 -5.31 6.84 -52.16
N ILE A 31 -4.41 7.82 -52.29
CA ILE A 31 -3.04 7.74 -51.76
C ILE A 31 -2.86 8.97 -50.86
N PRO A 32 -3.08 8.83 -49.54
CA PRO A 32 -2.85 9.93 -48.60
C PRO A 32 -1.39 10.39 -48.68
N PRO A 33 -1.11 11.69 -48.87
CA PRO A 33 0.27 12.18 -49.02
C PRO A 33 1.17 11.85 -47.81
N ASP A 34 0.59 11.81 -46.62
CA ASP A 34 1.23 11.45 -45.35
C ASP A 34 1.55 9.96 -45.22
N SER A 35 1.03 9.11 -46.11
CA SER A 35 1.35 7.68 -46.15
C SER A 35 2.57 7.34 -47.03
N ILE A 36 3.12 8.32 -47.75
CA ILE A 36 4.19 8.10 -48.72
C ILE A 36 5.54 8.28 -48.02
N HIS A 37 6.36 7.24 -48.03
CA HIS A 37 7.71 7.28 -47.46
C HIS A 37 8.71 6.66 -48.43
N SER A 38 9.91 7.23 -48.49
CA SER A 38 11.00 6.68 -49.30
C SER A 38 12.21 6.31 -48.48
N ALA A 39 12.91 5.25 -48.91
CA ALA A 39 14.14 4.77 -48.29
C ALA A 39 15.14 4.35 -49.38
N ARG A 40 16.43 4.32 -49.05
CA ARG A 40 17.52 4.04 -49.98
C ARG A 40 18.60 3.25 -49.27
N ILE A 41 19.17 2.24 -49.94
CA ILE A 41 20.36 1.51 -49.50
C ILE A 41 21.34 1.48 -50.68
N ALA A 42 22.57 1.93 -50.46
CA ALA A 42 23.66 1.80 -51.43
C ALA A 42 24.48 0.55 -51.10
N THR A 43 24.72 -0.32 -52.08
CA THR A 43 25.42 -1.61 -51.90
C THR A 43 26.74 -1.71 -52.71
N GLY A 44 27.10 -0.65 -53.45
CA GLY A 44 28.33 -0.58 -54.24
C GLY A 44 29.61 -0.45 -53.39
N ILE A 45 30.78 -0.69 -54.01
CA ILE A 45 32.10 -0.61 -53.36
C ILE A 45 32.38 0.83 -52.89
N GLN A 46 32.33 1.07 -51.58
CA GLN A 46 32.52 2.40 -50.97
C GLN A 46 33.91 3.00 -51.20
N LEU A 47 34.93 2.18 -51.48
CA LEU A 47 36.31 2.65 -51.72
C LEU A 47 36.52 3.27 -53.11
N ILE A 48 35.79 2.85 -54.14
CA ILE A 48 35.99 3.30 -55.53
C ILE A 48 35.03 4.46 -55.88
N SER A 49 33.87 4.53 -55.24
CA SER A 49 32.88 5.57 -55.49
C SER A 49 32.32 6.07 -54.16
N ARG A 50 32.62 7.32 -53.77
CA ARG A 50 31.98 7.99 -52.61
C ARG A 50 30.44 8.08 -52.72
N MET A 51 29.86 7.69 -53.86
CA MET A 51 28.43 7.49 -54.08
C MET A 51 28.25 6.09 -54.69
N GLY A 52 27.70 5.12 -53.95
CA GLY A 52 27.49 3.77 -54.46
C GLY A 52 26.64 3.76 -55.74
N ASN A 53 27.19 3.24 -56.83
CA ASN A 53 26.53 3.14 -58.15
C ASN A 53 25.55 1.95 -58.25
N LYS A 54 25.37 1.23 -57.15
CA LYS A 54 24.55 0.03 -56.97
C LYS A 54 23.77 0.14 -55.66
N GLY A 55 22.61 -0.48 -55.60
CA GLY A 55 21.75 -0.41 -54.43
C GLY A 55 20.27 -0.51 -54.78
N GLY A 56 19.43 -0.08 -53.84
CA GLY A 56 17.98 -0.11 -53.96
C GLY A 56 17.35 1.15 -53.40
N ILE A 57 16.29 1.60 -54.07
CA ILE A 57 15.40 2.65 -53.59
C ILE A 57 14.00 2.06 -53.44
N ALA A 58 13.34 2.37 -52.33
CA ALA A 58 12.00 1.89 -52.06
C ALA A 58 11.06 3.05 -51.77
N VAL A 59 9.81 2.92 -52.23
CA VAL A 59 8.70 3.80 -51.86
C VAL A 59 7.60 2.96 -51.23
N SER A 60 7.32 3.24 -49.97
CA SER A 60 6.13 2.80 -49.24
C SER A 60 4.99 3.78 -49.50
N LEU A 61 3.79 3.27 -49.75
CA LEU A 61 2.58 4.08 -49.80
C LEU A 61 1.36 3.28 -49.36
N LYS A 62 0.31 3.98 -48.92
CA LYS A 62 -0.99 3.39 -48.67
C LYS A 62 -1.92 3.67 -49.86
N LEU A 63 -2.41 2.62 -50.52
CA LEU A 63 -3.40 2.68 -51.59
C LEU A 63 -4.75 2.20 -51.03
N ASN A 64 -5.71 3.12 -50.89
CA ASN A 64 -6.90 2.94 -50.06
C ASN A 64 -6.52 2.51 -48.64
N ASP A 65 -6.75 1.24 -48.30
CA ASP A 65 -6.41 0.62 -47.02
C ASP A 65 -5.44 -0.58 -47.12
N SER A 66 -4.67 -0.61 -48.21
CA SER A 66 -3.54 -1.53 -48.41
C SER A 66 -2.20 -0.78 -48.47
N PHE A 67 -1.18 -1.29 -47.79
CA PHE A 67 0.20 -0.84 -47.86
C PHE A 67 0.93 -1.54 -48.99
N LEU A 68 1.44 -0.76 -49.95
CA LEU A 68 2.23 -1.22 -51.08
C LEU A 68 3.66 -0.68 -50.95
N CYS A 69 4.64 -1.47 -51.36
CA CYS A 69 6.02 -1.06 -51.48
C CYS A 69 6.55 -1.30 -52.90
N PHE A 70 7.23 -0.31 -53.48
CA PHE A 70 7.87 -0.42 -54.78
C PHE A 70 9.38 -0.26 -54.60
N VAL A 71 10.15 -1.28 -54.97
CA VAL A 71 11.60 -1.31 -54.88
C VAL A 71 12.18 -1.29 -56.29
N ASN A 72 12.98 -0.27 -56.61
CA ASN A 72 13.83 -0.26 -57.79
C ASN A 72 15.28 -0.53 -57.35
N ALA A 73 15.91 -1.54 -57.91
CA ALA A 73 17.27 -1.93 -57.56
C ALA A 73 18.19 -2.07 -58.78
N HIS A 74 19.48 -1.88 -58.54
CA HIS A 74 20.55 -2.13 -59.49
C HIS A 74 21.65 -2.91 -58.79
N PHE A 75 21.72 -4.21 -59.05
CA PHE A 75 22.66 -5.14 -58.41
C PHE A 75 24.00 -5.23 -59.16
N ALA A 76 25.01 -5.83 -58.53
CA ALA A 76 26.36 -5.98 -59.06
C ALA A 76 26.40 -6.58 -60.48
N ALA A 77 27.18 -5.93 -61.34
CA ALA A 77 27.35 -6.29 -62.74
C ALA A 77 28.62 -7.14 -62.93
N GLY A 78 28.62 -8.01 -63.94
CA GLY A 78 29.69 -8.97 -64.20
C GLY A 78 29.20 -10.41 -64.09
N SER A 79 29.74 -11.31 -64.91
CA SER A 79 29.27 -12.71 -64.96
C SER A 79 29.52 -13.43 -63.63
N ASP A 80 30.69 -13.19 -63.03
CA ASP A 80 31.18 -13.91 -61.84
C ASP A 80 30.67 -13.33 -60.50
N GLU A 81 29.84 -12.29 -60.53
CA GLU A 81 29.36 -11.56 -59.34
C GLU A 81 28.05 -12.12 -58.76
N LEU A 82 27.83 -13.45 -58.82
CA LEU A 82 26.58 -14.07 -58.35
C LEU A 82 26.36 -13.86 -56.85
N ASP A 83 27.38 -14.16 -56.04
CA ASP A 83 27.29 -14.01 -54.59
C ASP A 83 27.08 -12.56 -54.17
N LYS A 84 27.68 -11.61 -54.91
CA LYS A 84 27.47 -10.18 -54.65
C LYS A 84 26.06 -9.73 -55.01
N ARG A 85 25.44 -10.24 -56.09
CA ARG A 85 24.01 -9.97 -56.39
C ARG A 85 23.08 -10.52 -55.30
N ASN A 86 23.37 -11.72 -54.80
CA ASN A 86 22.63 -12.27 -53.68
C ASN A 86 22.78 -11.41 -52.41
N GLN A 87 23.99 -10.91 -52.17
CA GLN A 87 24.28 -10.00 -51.06
C GLN A 87 23.58 -8.64 -51.21
N ASP A 88 23.55 -8.06 -52.42
CA ASP A 88 22.82 -6.83 -52.71
C ASP A 88 21.32 -6.98 -52.39
N TYR A 89 20.71 -8.10 -52.80
CA TYR A 89 19.34 -8.42 -52.41
C TYR A 89 19.16 -8.45 -50.88
N ARG A 90 20.06 -9.12 -50.14
CA ARG A 90 19.96 -9.22 -48.67
C ARG A 90 20.09 -7.87 -47.99
N GLU A 91 21.01 -7.02 -48.45
CA GLU A 91 21.21 -5.67 -47.94
C GLU A 91 19.99 -4.79 -48.21
N ILE A 92 19.48 -4.76 -49.44
CA ILE A 92 18.32 -3.94 -49.80
C ILE A 92 17.05 -4.46 -49.09
N SER A 93 16.98 -5.76 -48.83
CA SER A 93 15.89 -6.36 -48.05
C SER A 93 15.84 -5.84 -46.60
N GLN A 94 16.91 -5.21 -46.09
CA GLN A 94 16.94 -4.54 -44.78
C GLN A 94 16.40 -3.10 -44.78
N ILE A 95 15.85 -2.62 -45.91
CA ILE A 95 15.22 -1.29 -45.96
C ILE A 95 14.15 -1.16 -44.86
N ARG A 96 14.24 -0.06 -44.11
CA ARG A 96 13.25 0.41 -43.14
C ARG A 96 12.79 1.84 -43.45
N PHE A 97 11.51 2.08 -43.29
CA PHE A 97 10.84 3.38 -43.38
C PHE A 97 10.69 3.96 -41.97
N ASN A 98 11.73 4.63 -41.48
CA ASN A 98 11.80 5.11 -40.10
C ASN A 98 10.64 6.03 -39.69
N GLY A 99 10.04 6.77 -40.63
CA GLY A 99 8.89 7.66 -40.36
C GLY A 99 7.62 6.93 -39.91
N ILE A 100 7.50 5.63 -40.21
CA ILE A 100 6.34 4.79 -39.86
C ILE A 100 6.73 3.50 -39.12
N ASN A 101 8.02 3.35 -38.78
CA ASN A 101 8.58 2.16 -38.16
C ASN A 101 8.20 0.84 -38.87
N LYS A 102 8.22 0.84 -40.22
CA LYS A 102 7.93 -0.34 -41.05
C LYS A 102 9.17 -0.80 -41.82
N SER A 103 9.35 -2.11 -41.96
CA SER A 103 10.24 -2.77 -42.90
C SER A 103 9.55 -2.98 -44.26
N LEU A 104 10.29 -3.47 -45.26
CA LEU A 104 9.70 -3.88 -46.55
C LEU A 104 8.58 -4.92 -46.36
N PHE A 105 8.77 -5.89 -45.47
CA PHE A 105 7.85 -7.02 -45.27
C PHE A 105 6.68 -6.74 -44.31
N ASP A 106 6.52 -5.49 -43.84
CA ASP A 106 5.31 -5.00 -43.13
C ASP A 106 4.24 -4.41 -44.09
N HIS A 107 4.44 -4.59 -45.40
CA HIS A 107 3.52 -4.19 -46.46
C HIS A 107 2.68 -5.38 -46.90
N ASP A 108 1.49 -5.13 -47.44
CA ASP A 108 0.66 -6.21 -47.99
C ASP A 108 1.22 -6.73 -49.32
N ILE A 109 1.83 -5.83 -50.10
CA ILE A 109 2.31 -6.11 -51.46
C ILE A 109 3.64 -5.38 -51.69
N ILE A 110 4.61 -6.09 -52.25
CA ILE A 110 5.91 -5.56 -52.64
C ILE A 110 6.12 -5.82 -54.12
N PHE A 111 6.37 -4.78 -54.91
CA PHE A 111 6.90 -4.91 -56.27
C PHE A 111 8.39 -4.63 -56.23
N TRP A 112 9.20 -5.55 -56.74
CA TRP A 112 10.64 -5.40 -56.83
C TRP A 112 11.09 -5.51 -58.27
N PHE A 113 11.79 -4.50 -58.76
CA PHE A 113 12.19 -4.44 -60.16
C PHE A 113 13.50 -3.67 -60.37
N GLY A 114 14.01 -3.73 -61.59
CA GLY A 114 15.22 -3.02 -62.02
C GLY A 114 16.25 -3.95 -62.62
N ASP A 115 17.48 -3.45 -62.75
CA ASP A 115 18.62 -4.20 -63.28
C ASP A 115 19.22 -5.09 -62.19
N LEU A 116 18.62 -6.27 -62.01
CA LEU A 116 19.07 -7.26 -61.02
C LEU A 116 20.32 -8.00 -61.49
N ASN A 117 20.74 -7.82 -62.75
CA ASN A 117 22.00 -8.29 -63.32
C ASN A 117 22.28 -9.81 -63.23
N TYR A 118 21.29 -10.64 -62.92
CA TYR A 118 21.43 -12.10 -62.97
C TYR A 118 21.67 -12.57 -64.40
N ARG A 119 22.51 -13.61 -64.55
CA ARG A 119 23.08 -14.07 -65.82
C ARG A 119 22.67 -15.49 -66.14
N LEU A 120 22.94 -15.92 -67.38
CA LEU A 120 22.88 -17.33 -67.75
C LEU A 120 24.19 -18.01 -67.39
N ASN A 121 24.14 -19.06 -66.58
CA ASN A 121 25.27 -19.93 -66.30
C ASN A 121 25.01 -21.30 -66.94
N THR A 122 25.73 -21.60 -68.01
CA THR A 122 25.57 -22.82 -68.80
C THR A 122 26.60 -23.90 -68.47
N GLU A 123 27.51 -23.67 -67.52
CA GLU A 123 28.59 -24.63 -67.18
C GLU A 123 29.37 -25.14 -68.41
N ASN A 124 29.57 -24.26 -69.40
CA ASN A 124 30.20 -24.55 -70.71
C ASN A 124 29.42 -25.54 -71.62
N ILE A 125 28.16 -25.86 -71.31
CA ILE A 125 27.29 -26.69 -72.16
C ILE A 125 26.92 -25.97 -73.47
N LEU A 126 26.73 -24.66 -73.41
CA LEU A 126 26.41 -23.81 -74.55
C LEU A 126 27.43 -22.67 -74.60
N SER A 127 28.01 -22.45 -75.78
CA SER A 127 28.83 -21.28 -76.06
C SER A 127 27.97 -20.02 -76.11
N ASN A 128 28.63 -18.86 -76.07
CA ASN A 128 27.97 -17.57 -76.18
C ASN A 128 27.28 -17.40 -77.54
N GLU A 129 27.89 -17.94 -78.60
CA GLU A 129 27.36 -18.00 -79.95
C GLU A 129 26.08 -18.84 -80.00
N ASP A 130 26.08 -20.01 -79.35
CA ASP A 130 24.88 -20.86 -79.23
C ASP A 130 23.74 -20.12 -78.52
N ILE A 131 24.05 -19.44 -77.41
CA ILE A 131 23.05 -18.66 -76.66
C ILE A 131 22.50 -17.52 -77.54
N ARG A 132 23.34 -16.79 -78.26
CA ARG A 132 22.91 -15.73 -79.19
C ARG A 132 21.99 -16.27 -80.28
N GLU A 133 22.33 -17.40 -80.87
CA GLU A 133 21.52 -18.04 -81.91
C GLU A 133 20.16 -18.47 -81.34
N LEU A 134 20.15 -19.15 -80.19
CA LEU A 134 18.93 -19.58 -79.50
C LEU A 134 18.03 -18.38 -79.13
N CYS A 135 18.62 -17.31 -78.61
CA CYS A 135 17.91 -16.08 -78.27
C CYS A 135 17.36 -15.32 -79.50
N SER A 136 17.93 -15.55 -80.69
CA SER A 136 17.53 -14.86 -81.94
C SER A 136 16.38 -15.58 -82.67
N LYS A 137 16.23 -16.90 -82.48
CA LYS A 137 15.20 -17.73 -83.13
C LYS A 137 13.77 -17.47 -82.63
N GLY A 138 13.63 -16.77 -81.49
CA GLY A 138 12.38 -16.12 -81.06
C GLY A 138 11.14 -17.02 -81.01
N LYS A 139 11.19 -18.19 -80.37
CA LYS A 139 9.99 -19.06 -80.22
C LYS A 139 9.85 -19.84 -78.90
N ASN A 140 10.90 -20.03 -78.11
CA ASN A 140 10.78 -20.64 -76.78
C ASN A 140 12.07 -20.47 -75.95
N TYR A 141 12.03 -19.65 -74.89
CA TYR A 141 13.18 -19.44 -74.00
C TYR A 141 13.21 -20.43 -72.83
N LYS A 142 12.24 -21.34 -72.71
CA LYS A 142 12.12 -22.30 -71.60
C LYS A 142 13.40 -23.14 -71.42
N SER A 143 14.05 -23.54 -72.51
CA SER A 143 15.31 -24.28 -72.47
C SER A 143 16.50 -23.45 -71.98
N LEU A 144 16.41 -22.12 -72.01
CA LEU A 144 17.43 -21.22 -71.47
C LEU A 144 17.15 -20.85 -70.01
N MET A 145 15.89 -20.87 -69.56
CA MET A 145 15.53 -20.52 -68.19
C MET A 145 16.13 -21.44 -67.13
N ILE A 146 16.48 -22.68 -67.47
CA ILE A 146 17.21 -23.59 -66.57
C ILE A 146 18.61 -23.06 -66.20
N PHE A 147 19.19 -22.20 -67.04
CA PHE A 147 20.50 -21.58 -66.85
C PHE A 147 20.38 -20.19 -66.20
N ASP A 148 19.17 -19.66 -66.01
CA ASP A 148 18.96 -18.34 -65.38
C ASP A 148 19.32 -18.40 -63.89
N THR A 149 20.39 -17.70 -63.53
CA THR A 149 20.89 -17.72 -62.15
C THR A 149 19.88 -17.16 -61.15
N LEU A 150 19.01 -16.19 -61.50
CA LEU A 150 17.96 -15.73 -60.56
C LEU A 150 17.00 -16.88 -60.22
N LYS A 151 16.46 -17.57 -61.23
CA LYS A 151 15.58 -18.72 -61.00
C LYS A 151 16.28 -19.84 -60.22
N GLN A 152 17.55 -20.11 -60.50
CA GLN A 152 18.33 -21.08 -59.72
C GLN A 152 18.46 -20.66 -58.26
N GLN A 153 18.81 -19.41 -57.98
CA GLN A 153 18.97 -18.90 -56.61
C GLN A 153 17.63 -18.83 -55.85
N GLN A 154 16.52 -18.49 -56.52
CA GLN A 154 15.17 -18.56 -55.94
C GLN A 154 14.79 -20.01 -55.59
N LYS A 155 15.06 -20.96 -56.49
CA LYS A 155 14.78 -22.39 -56.26
C LYS A 155 15.58 -22.95 -55.07
N LEU A 156 16.80 -22.46 -54.85
CA LEU A 156 17.62 -22.78 -53.69
C LEU A 156 17.18 -22.05 -52.40
N GLY A 157 16.21 -21.14 -52.46
CA GLY A 157 15.73 -20.35 -51.32
C GLY A 157 16.74 -19.30 -50.83
N LEU A 158 17.71 -18.91 -51.66
CA LEU A 158 18.81 -18.02 -51.26
C LEU A 158 18.48 -16.53 -51.39
N VAL A 159 17.55 -16.20 -52.29
CA VAL A 159 17.09 -14.84 -52.62
C VAL A 159 15.63 -14.89 -53.05
N PHE A 160 14.92 -13.78 -52.87
CA PHE A 160 13.55 -13.59 -53.35
C PHE A 160 12.62 -14.77 -53.01
N THR A 161 12.78 -15.33 -51.80
CA THR A 161 11.91 -16.39 -51.27
C THR A 161 10.48 -15.87 -51.25
N GLU A 162 9.53 -16.68 -51.75
CA GLU A 162 8.10 -16.33 -51.91
C GLU A 162 7.79 -15.16 -52.86
N PHE A 163 8.78 -14.51 -53.47
CA PHE A 163 8.52 -13.60 -54.58
C PHE A 163 8.15 -14.39 -55.82
N ASN A 164 7.10 -13.92 -56.49
CA ASN A 164 6.58 -14.45 -57.72
C ASN A 164 7.20 -13.75 -58.92
N GLU A 165 7.46 -14.53 -59.95
CA GLU A 165 7.78 -14.12 -61.32
C GLU A 165 7.50 -15.35 -62.20
N PRO A 166 6.95 -15.21 -63.42
CA PRO A 166 6.68 -16.36 -64.29
C PRO A 166 7.87 -17.33 -64.40
N ASP A 167 7.60 -18.63 -64.33
CA ASP A 167 8.63 -19.67 -64.50
C ASP A 167 9.32 -19.58 -65.87
N GLN A 168 8.60 -19.07 -66.87
CA GLN A 168 9.09 -18.86 -68.21
C GLN A 168 8.91 -17.39 -68.63
N LEU A 169 10.01 -16.76 -69.05
CA LEU A 169 9.98 -15.45 -69.69
C LEU A 169 9.76 -15.62 -71.19
N ASN A 170 8.74 -14.96 -71.74
CA ASN A 170 8.33 -15.11 -73.16
C ASN A 170 8.89 -14.02 -74.08
N PHE A 171 9.85 -13.24 -73.59
CA PHE A 171 10.47 -12.12 -74.29
C PHE A 171 11.99 -12.29 -74.37
N ARG A 172 12.63 -11.65 -75.36
CA ARG A 172 14.09 -11.74 -75.55
C ARG A 172 14.83 -11.24 -74.31
N PRO A 173 16.05 -11.74 -74.03
CA PRO A 173 16.93 -11.15 -73.03
C PRO A 173 16.98 -9.62 -73.12
N SER A 174 16.92 -8.93 -71.98
CA SER A 174 16.91 -7.47 -71.95
C SER A 174 18.28 -6.84 -72.17
N TYR A 175 19.35 -7.62 -72.06
CA TYR A 175 20.76 -7.20 -72.18
C TYR A 175 21.56 -8.26 -72.98
N LYS A 176 22.60 -7.94 -73.75
CA LYS A 176 23.14 -6.63 -74.13
C LYS A 176 23.04 -6.43 -75.63
N TYR A 177 22.65 -5.23 -76.04
CA TYR A 177 22.49 -4.85 -77.43
C TYR A 177 23.50 -3.77 -77.84
N ASP A 178 23.78 -3.67 -79.14
CA ASP A 178 24.44 -2.48 -79.68
C ASP A 178 23.45 -1.30 -79.66
N PRO A 179 23.79 -0.17 -79.02
CA PRO A 179 22.92 1.00 -78.97
C PRO A 179 22.49 1.45 -80.38
N GLY A 180 21.22 1.83 -80.51
CA GLY A 180 20.58 2.16 -81.78
C GLY A 180 19.98 0.95 -82.52
N THR A 181 20.23 -0.28 -82.06
CA THR A 181 19.82 -1.51 -82.77
C THR A 181 19.10 -2.52 -81.86
N SER A 182 18.71 -3.66 -82.43
CA SER A 182 18.33 -4.89 -81.69
C SER A 182 19.30 -6.04 -81.97
N ASN A 183 20.53 -5.70 -82.38
CA ASN A 183 21.62 -6.65 -82.57
C ASN A 183 22.34 -6.87 -81.24
N TRP A 184 22.84 -8.10 -81.03
CA TRP A 184 23.64 -8.41 -79.85
C TRP A 184 24.96 -7.64 -79.84
N ASP A 185 25.47 -7.37 -78.63
CA ASP A 185 26.75 -6.69 -78.39
C ASP A 185 27.88 -7.19 -79.30
N SER A 186 28.30 -6.33 -80.24
CA SER A 186 29.39 -6.57 -81.19
C SER A 186 30.73 -6.01 -80.71
N SER A 187 30.78 -5.43 -79.51
CA SER A 187 32.05 -4.99 -78.90
C SER A 187 33.00 -6.17 -78.63
N ASP A 188 34.28 -5.88 -78.39
CA ASP A 188 35.32 -6.88 -78.07
C ASP A 188 34.95 -7.79 -76.89
N LYS A 189 34.06 -7.32 -76.00
CA LYS A 189 33.60 -8.08 -74.84
C LYS A 189 32.56 -9.14 -75.19
N MET A 190 31.87 -8.99 -76.33
CA MET A 190 30.80 -9.84 -76.83
C MET A 190 29.94 -10.38 -75.67
N ARG A 191 29.27 -9.52 -74.90
CA ARG A 191 28.54 -9.98 -73.71
C ARG A 191 27.41 -10.96 -74.05
N CYS A 192 27.32 -12.04 -73.29
CA CYS A 192 26.25 -13.02 -73.41
C CYS A 192 24.87 -12.38 -73.14
N PRO A 193 23.85 -12.65 -73.98
CA PRO A 193 22.49 -12.23 -73.70
C PRO A 193 21.99 -12.74 -72.34
N ALA A 194 21.31 -11.91 -71.57
CA ALA A 194 20.70 -12.26 -70.27
C ALA A 194 19.45 -11.42 -69.95
N TRP A 195 18.55 -11.98 -69.15
CA TRP A 195 17.43 -11.26 -68.55
C TRP A 195 17.90 -10.53 -67.28
N CYS A 196 18.59 -9.42 -67.48
CA CYS A 196 19.11 -8.60 -66.39
C CYS A 196 18.00 -7.77 -65.71
N ASP A 197 17.03 -7.29 -66.49
CA ASP A 197 15.95 -6.40 -66.03
C ASP A 197 14.72 -7.22 -65.66
N ARG A 198 14.36 -7.22 -64.37
CA ARG A 198 13.34 -8.13 -63.81
C ARG A 198 12.23 -7.40 -63.09
N ILE A 199 11.05 -8.00 -63.02
CA ILE A 199 9.91 -7.52 -62.25
C ILE A 199 9.34 -8.70 -61.46
N LEU A 200 9.56 -8.69 -60.16
CA LEU A 200 9.04 -9.65 -59.19
C LEU A 200 8.02 -8.99 -58.27
N TRP A 201 7.15 -9.79 -57.66
CA TRP A 201 6.24 -9.31 -56.63
C TRP A 201 6.09 -10.29 -55.48
N TRP A 202 5.86 -9.78 -54.28
CA TRP A 202 5.46 -10.54 -53.11
C TRP A 202 4.13 -10.00 -52.59
N CYS A 203 3.27 -10.85 -52.06
CA CYS A 203 2.02 -10.45 -51.43
C CYS A 203 1.74 -11.32 -50.23
N GLU A 204 1.23 -10.71 -49.15
CA GLU A 204 0.91 -11.39 -47.89
C GLU A 204 -0.15 -12.49 -48.11
N SER A 205 -1.18 -12.18 -48.91
CA SER A 205 -2.18 -13.15 -49.36
C SER A 205 -1.97 -13.49 -50.84
N GLY A 206 -1.89 -14.78 -51.16
CA GLY A 206 -1.51 -15.27 -52.50
C GLY A 206 -2.46 -14.90 -53.66
N ASP A 207 -3.61 -14.27 -53.39
CA ASP A 207 -4.63 -13.89 -54.37
C ASP A 207 -4.70 -12.38 -54.65
N GLN A 208 -3.89 -11.55 -54.00
CA GLN A 208 -3.97 -10.09 -54.13
C GLN A 208 -3.40 -9.56 -55.45
N VAL A 209 -2.48 -10.28 -56.10
CA VAL A 209 -1.75 -9.81 -57.28
C VAL A 209 -1.83 -10.85 -58.39
N VAL A 210 -2.45 -10.47 -59.51
CA VAL A 210 -2.51 -11.28 -60.72
C VAL A 210 -1.78 -10.56 -61.85
N GLN A 211 -0.70 -11.13 -62.33
CA GLN A 211 0.02 -10.61 -63.49
C GLN A 211 -0.77 -10.86 -64.78
N ILE A 212 -0.97 -9.81 -65.59
CA ILE A 212 -1.72 -9.84 -66.85
C ILE A 212 -0.79 -10.03 -68.04
N PHE A 213 0.33 -9.31 -68.08
CA PHE A 213 1.38 -9.53 -69.07
C PHE A 213 2.75 -9.16 -68.50
N TYR A 214 3.81 -9.72 -69.11
CA TYR A 214 5.20 -9.42 -68.81
C TYR A 214 6.05 -9.53 -70.08
N ASP A 215 6.69 -8.43 -70.49
CA ASP A 215 7.36 -8.34 -71.80
C ASP A 215 8.49 -7.30 -71.82
N SER A 216 9.38 -7.41 -72.80
CA SER A 216 10.37 -6.37 -73.15
C SER A 216 9.91 -5.55 -74.37
N VAL A 217 10.34 -4.29 -74.45
CA VAL A 217 10.02 -3.40 -75.58
C VAL A 217 11.21 -3.35 -76.54
N ASN A 218 11.15 -4.14 -77.61
CA ASN A 218 12.26 -4.26 -78.54
C ASN A 218 12.44 -3.02 -79.44
N GLU A 219 11.35 -2.27 -79.66
CA GLU A 219 11.29 -1.08 -80.50
C GLU A 219 12.09 0.10 -79.92
N ILE A 220 12.36 0.09 -78.61
CA ILE A 220 13.19 1.11 -77.95
C ILE A 220 14.64 0.66 -78.01
N THR A 221 15.45 1.36 -78.80
CA THR A 221 16.84 1.00 -79.10
C THR A 221 17.88 1.99 -78.56
N LEU A 222 17.46 3.00 -77.79
CA LEU A 222 18.34 4.09 -77.31
C LEU A 222 19.45 3.63 -76.36
N SER A 223 19.32 2.45 -75.77
CA SER A 223 20.21 1.87 -74.76
C SER A 223 20.70 0.49 -75.20
N ASP A 224 21.77 0.00 -74.58
CA ASP A 224 22.21 -1.39 -74.66
C ASP A 224 21.31 -2.37 -73.86
N HIS A 225 20.33 -1.83 -73.12
CA HIS A 225 19.23 -2.56 -72.50
C HIS A 225 17.88 -2.30 -73.20
N LYS A 226 16.97 -3.29 -73.15
CA LYS A 226 15.57 -3.16 -73.56
C LYS A 226 14.67 -2.90 -72.35
N PRO A 227 13.77 -1.90 -72.39
CA PRO A 227 12.82 -1.67 -71.30
C PRO A 227 11.95 -2.90 -71.06
N VAL A 228 11.78 -3.25 -69.80
CA VAL A 228 10.93 -4.36 -69.36
C VAL A 228 9.69 -3.80 -68.67
N ARG A 229 8.52 -4.35 -69.00
CA ARG A 229 7.21 -3.87 -68.52
C ARG A 229 6.30 -5.03 -68.12
N ALA A 230 5.50 -4.81 -67.09
CA ALA A 230 4.47 -5.74 -66.66
C ALA A 230 3.19 -4.97 -66.30
N LEU A 231 2.06 -5.66 -66.41
CA LEU A 231 0.75 -5.19 -65.96
C LEU A 231 0.21 -6.17 -64.93
N PHE A 232 -0.36 -5.63 -63.86
CA PHE A 232 -0.93 -6.40 -62.76
C PHE A 232 -2.33 -5.92 -62.45
N ASN A 233 -3.23 -6.87 -62.16
CA ASN A 233 -4.43 -6.61 -61.39
C ASN A 233 -4.08 -6.75 -59.92
N VAL A 234 -4.36 -5.71 -59.13
CA VAL A 234 -4.05 -5.67 -57.70
C VAL A 234 -5.34 -5.43 -56.92
N THR A 235 -5.66 -6.35 -56.01
CA THR A 235 -6.78 -6.22 -55.08
C THR A 235 -6.33 -5.47 -53.83
N VAL A 236 -6.86 -4.27 -53.62
CA VAL A 236 -6.62 -3.47 -52.41
C VAL A 236 -7.84 -3.43 -51.52
N ARG A 237 -7.62 -3.28 -50.22
CA ARG A 237 -8.68 -3.19 -49.23
C ARG A 237 -9.24 -1.77 -49.17
N GLU A 238 -10.51 -1.67 -48.84
CA GLU A 238 -11.16 -0.44 -48.40
C GLU A 238 -11.92 -0.75 -47.13
N ILE A 239 -11.59 -0.02 -46.06
CA ILE A 239 -12.15 -0.28 -44.74
C ILE A 239 -13.43 0.53 -44.58
N ASP A 240 -14.50 -0.17 -44.21
CA ASP A 240 -15.76 0.45 -43.80
C ASP A 240 -15.56 1.18 -42.45
N LYS A 241 -15.43 2.51 -42.53
CA LYS A 241 -15.21 3.37 -41.37
C LYS A 241 -16.35 3.28 -40.34
N SER A 242 -17.58 2.98 -40.77
CA SER A 242 -18.72 2.86 -39.85
C SER A 242 -18.60 1.59 -39.00
N LYS A 243 -18.16 0.48 -39.59
CA LYS A 243 -17.92 -0.79 -38.89
C LYS A 243 -16.75 -0.70 -37.92
N ILE A 244 -15.63 -0.08 -38.32
CA ILE A 244 -14.51 0.15 -37.38
C ILE A 244 -14.95 0.97 -36.17
N LYS A 245 -15.71 2.05 -36.40
CA LYS A 245 -16.21 2.88 -35.31
C LYS A 245 -17.08 2.08 -34.34
N ALA A 246 -18.00 1.25 -34.87
CA ALA A 246 -18.83 0.38 -34.05
C ALA A 246 -18.00 -0.63 -33.24
N ILE A 247 -17.01 -1.30 -33.87
CA ILE A 247 -16.12 -2.24 -33.18
C ILE A 247 -15.31 -1.54 -32.10
N TYR A 248 -14.83 -0.32 -32.36
CA TYR A 248 -14.07 0.47 -31.39
C TYR A 248 -14.93 0.88 -30.19
N GLU A 249 -16.18 1.31 -30.43
CA GLU A 249 -17.16 1.62 -29.37
C GLU A 249 -17.50 0.37 -28.54
N ASP A 250 -17.64 -0.79 -29.17
CA ASP A 250 -17.86 -2.06 -28.49
C ASP A 250 -16.65 -2.47 -27.64
N ALA A 251 -15.43 -2.27 -28.15
CA ALA A 251 -14.19 -2.55 -27.43
C ALA A 251 -14.02 -1.65 -26.19
N ILE A 252 -14.36 -0.36 -26.31
CA ILE A 252 -14.39 0.56 -25.16
C ILE A 252 -15.43 0.09 -24.14
N ARG A 253 -16.65 -0.22 -24.59
CA ARG A 253 -17.73 -0.68 -23.71
C ARG A 253 -17.33 -1.94 -22.94
N GLU A 254 -16.67 -2.88 -23.60
CA GLU A 254 -16.17 -4.10 -22.98
C GLU A 254 -15.01 -3.81 -22.00
N ALA A 255 -14.12 -2.88 -22.32
CA ALA A 255 -13.06 -2.45 -21.41
C ALA A 255 -13.63 -1.82 -20.13
N ASP A 256 -14.59 -0.90 -20.26
CA ASP A 256 -15.27 -0.26 -19.12
C ASP A 256 -16.04 -1.28 -18.28
N LYS A 257 -16.71 -2.23 -18.92
CA LYS A 257 -17.37 -3.33 -18.23
C LYS A 257 -16.38 -4.14 -17.40
N ARG A 258 -15.22 -4.51 -17.96
CA ARG A 258 -14.17 -5.24 -17.23
C ARG A 258 -13.58 -4.46 -16.07
N LEU A 259 -13.39 -3.15 -16.22
CA LEU A 259 -12.94 -2.27 -15.15
C LEU A 259 -13.95 -2.23 -13.99
N ASN A 260 -15.23 -2.06 -14.30
CA ASN A 260 -16.29 -2.06 -13.29
C ASN A 260 -16.43 -3.43 -12.60
N GLU A 261 -16.31 -4.53 -13.35
CA GLU A 261 -16.31 -5.88 -12.81
C GLU A 261 -15.07 -6.20 -11.96
N ALA A 262 -13.97 -5.48 -12.17
CA ALA A 262 -12.72 -5.63 -11.44
C ALA A 262 -12.66 -4.78 -10.14
N LEU A 263 -13.62 -3.89 -9.90
CA LEU A 263 -13.70 -3.13 -8.66
C LEU A 263 -13.76 -4.08 -7.45
N PRO A 264 -13.03 -3.78 -6.37
CA PRO A 264 -13.04 -4.60 -5.17
C PRO A 264 -14.43 -4.58 -4.53
N GLN A 265 -14.97 -5.77 -4.24
CA GLN A 265 -16.28 -5.92 -3.61
C GLN A 265 -16.18 -6.83 -2.38
N ILE A 266 -16.68 -6.32 -1.26
CA ILE A 266 -16.78 -7.09 -0.01
C ILE A 266 -18.22 -7.18 0.46
N TRP A 267 -18.49 -8.30 1.13
CA TRP A 267 -19.64 -8.50 2.00
C TRP A 267 -19.18 -8.40 3.45
N ILE A 268 -19.92 -7.67 4.28
CA ILE A 268 -19.70 -7.54 5.73
C ILE A 268 -20.91 -8.18 6.42
N SER A 269 -20.68 -9.01 7.43
CA SER A 269 -21.76 -9.73 8.14
C SER A 269 -22.73 -8.80 8.87
N ASP A 270 -22.22 -7.73 9.45
CA ASP A 270 -22.95 -6.80 10.29
C ASP A 270 -22.64 -5.36 9.83
N GLN A 271 -23.67 -4.57 9.56
CA GLN A 271 -23.50 -3.16 9.14
C GLN A 271 -23.36 -2.22 10.33
N GLU A 272 -23.83 -2.64 11.49
CA GLU A 272 -23.74 -1.96 12.77
C GLU A 272 -23.42 -2.98 13.85
N VAL A 273 -22.69 -2.56 14.90
CA VAL A 273 -22.31 -3.44 16.00
C VAL A 273 -22.69 -2.81 17.32
N ASN A 274 -23.70 -3.39 17.97
CA ASN A 274 -24.15 -2.98 19.30
C ASN A 274 -23.64 -3.97 20.35
N PHE A 275 -22.80 -3.49 21.26
CA PHE A 275 -22.28 -4.29 22.37
C PHE A 275 -23.31 -4.49 23.50
N GLY A 276 -24.34 -3.65 23.60
CA GLY A 276 -25.25 -3.60 24.73
C GLY A 276 -24.54 -3.03 25.95
N ASP A 277 -24.84 -3.59 27.12
CA ASP A 277 -24.22 -3.18 28.38
C ASP A 277 -22.75 -3.61 28.43
N VAL A 278 -21.87 -2.65 28.75
CA VAL A 278 -20.45 -2.86 28.99
C VAL A 278 -20.06 -2.35 30.36
N TYR A 279 -19.06 -2.98 30.96
CA TYR A 279 -18.69 -2.75 32.36
C TYR A 279 -17.23 -2.33 32.49
N PHE A 280 -16.93 -1.70 33.63
CA PHE A 280 -15.58 -1.23 33.93
C PHE A 280 -14.57 -2.36 33.86
N PHE A 281 -13.55 -2.18 33.02
CA PHE A 281 -12.43 -3.08 32.85
C PHE A 281 -12.81 -4.52 32.49
N GLU A 282 -14.02 -4.73 31.95
CA GLU A 282 -14.53 -6.02 31.48
C GLU A 282 -14.58 -6.01 29.96
N SER A 283 -13.66 -6.75 29.34
CA SER A 283 -13.57 -6.83 27.88
C SER A 283 -14.81 -7.50 27.29
N SER A 284 -15.53 -6.79 26.45
CA SER A 284 -16.61 -7.34 25.61
C SER A 284 -16.13 -7.43 24.16
N VAL A 285 -16.33 -8.58 23.52
CA VAL A 285 -15.86 -8.84 22.15
C VAL A 285 -17.03 -9.24 21.26
N ARG A 286 -17.07 -8.67 20.06
CA ARG A 286 -17.95 -9.11 18.97
C ARG A 286 -17.14 -9.30 17.70
N ASN A 287 -17.45 -10.38 16.99
CA ASN A 287 -16.78 -10.70 15.74
C ASN A 287 -17.68 -10.33 14.56
N ILE A 288 -17.12 -9.61 13.59
CA ILE A 288 -17.74 -9.42 12.28
C ILE A 288 -16.90 -10.12 11.22
N THR A 289 -17.51 -10.51 10.12
CA THR A 289 -16.83 -11.21 9.02
C THR A 289 -16.86 -10.36 7.77
N ILE A 290 -15.69 -10.18 7.16
CA ILE A 290 -15.55 -9.57 5.84
C ILE A 290 -15.20 -10.67 4.86
N ARG A 291 -15.94 -10.78 3.76
CA ARG A 291 -15.67 -11.72 2.68
C ARG A 291 -15.48 -10.98 1.37
N ASN A 292 -14.44 -11.36 0.63
CA ASN A 292 -14.26 -10.92 -0.75
C ASN A 292 -15.27 -11.65 -1.65
N VAL A 293 -16.23 -10.89 -2.19
CA VAL A 293 -17.26 -11.36 -3.13
C VAL A 293 -17.04 -10.85 -4.55
N GLY A 294 -15.94 -10.12 -4.77
CA GLY A 294 -15.56 -9.57 -6.07
C GLY A 294 -14.79 -10.54 -6.96
N LYS A 295 -14.35 -10.05 -8.12
CA LYS A 295 -13.55 -10.80 -9.11
C LYS A 295 -12.04 -10.55 -8.99
N THR A 296 -11.62 -9.69 -8.08
CA THR A 296 -10.22 -9.32 -7.83
C THR A 296 -9.85 -9.55 -6.36
N LYS A 297 -8.56 -9.58 -6.06
CA LYS A 297 -8.09 -9.57 -4.66
C LYS A 297 -8.46 -8.23 -4.02
N VAL A 298 -8.81 -8.25 -2.74
CA VAL A 298 -9.21 -7.05 -2.01
C VAL A 298 -8.23 -6.81 -0.87
N ALA A 299 -7.59 -5.66 -0.85
CA ALA A 299 -6.93 -5.13 0.34
C ALA A 299 -7.86 -4.15 1.05
N PHE A 300 -7.91 -4.20 2.38
CA PHE A 300 -8.65 -3.22 3.17
C PHE A 300 -7.84 -2.77 4.38
N SER A 301 -8.14 -1.56 4.87
CA SER A 301 -7.58 -1.00 6.10
C SER A 301 -8.60 -0.12 6.79
N PHE A 302 -8.63 -0.16 8.13
CA PHE A 302 -9.29 0.85 8.93
C PHE A 302 -8.45 2.13 8.94
N ILE A 303 -9.10 3.27 8.75
CA ILE A 303 -8.47 4.59 8.69
C ILE A 303 -9.10 5.54 9.71
N PRO A 304 -8.34 6.55 10.20
CA PRO A 304 -8.92 7.56 11.07
C PRO A 304 -9.98 8.38 10.33
N GLN A 305 -11.00 8.81 11.07
CA GLN A 305 -11.95 9.81 10.58
C GLN A 305 -11.25 11.17 10.38
N PRO A 306 -11.81 12.08 9.56
CA PRO A 306 -11.24 13.42 9.39
C PRO A 306 -11.03 14.10 10.75
N ASN A 307 -9.85 14.70 10.95
CA ASN A 307 -9.41 15.37 12.19
C ASN A 307 -9.12 14.46 13.39
N GLN A 308 -9.12 13.14 13.21
CA GLN A 308 -8.67 12.18 14.22
C GLN A 308 -7.30 11.59 13.86
N SER A 309 -6.50 11.24 14.87
CA SER A 309 -5.21 10.55 14.68
C SER A 309 -5.33 9.03 14.75
N ASN A 310 -6.32 8.52 15.48
CA ASN A 310 -6.54 7.09 15.71
C ASN A 310 -7.70 6.56 14.85
N ILE A 311 -7.65 5.28 14.50
CA ILE A 311 -8.68 4.60 13.68
C ILE A 311 -10.01 4.36 14.42
N SER A 312 -9.99 4.48 15.75
CA SER A 312 -11.12 4.26 16.64
C SER A 312 -10.95 5.06 17.93
N ALA A 313 -12.06 5.23 18.66
CA ALA A 313 -12.07 5.76 20.01
C ALA A 313 -11.26 4.88 20.97
N SER A 314 -10.74 5.46 22.06
CA SER A 314 -9.82 4.75 22.99
C SER A 314 -10.42 3.53 23.69
N TRP A 315 -11.75 3.44 23.78
CA TRP A 315 -12.47 2.30 24.36
C TRP A 315 -12.74 1.17 23.37
N LEU A 316 -12.49 1.40 22.08
CA LEU A 316 -12.78 0.48 20.99
C LEU A 316 -11.50 0.10 20.26
N SER A 317 -11.31 -1.20 20.02
CA SER A 317 -10.23 -1.69 19.18
C SER A 317 -10.73 -2.70 18.15
N VAL A 318 -10.02 -2.76 17.01
CA VAL A 318 -10.30 -3.67 15.89
C VAL A 318 -9.06 -4.47 15.51
N THR A 319 -9.21 -5.79 15.45
CA THR A 319 -8.13 -6.71 15.07
C THR A 319 -8.58 -7.73 14.02
N PRO A 320 -7.87 -7.87 12.88
CA PRO A 320 -6.77 -7.02 12.42
C PRO A 320 -7.27 -5.65 11.91
N PRO A 321 -6.45 -4.58 11.99
CA PRO A 321 -6.80 -3.27 11.45
C PRO A 321 -6.68 -3.20 9.91
N ASN A 322 -6.07 -4.18 9.27
CA ASN A 322 -5.96 -4.29 7.82
C ASN A 322 -5.75 -5.75 7.41
N SER A 323 -6.11 -6.10 6.17
CA SER A 323 -5.89 -7.45 5.63
C SER A 323 -5.96 -7.48 4.10
N LEU A 324 -5.45 -8.57 3.52
CA LEU A 324 -5.51 -8.88 2.09
C LEU A 324 -6.32 -10.17 1.87
N LEU A 325 -7.47 -10.04 1.22
CA LEU A 325 -8.39 -11.13 0.91
C LEU A 325 -8.22 -11.62 -0.54
N LYS A 326 -7.89 -12.91 -0.67
CA LYS A 326 -8.01 -13.63 -1.94
C LYS A 326 -9.48 -13.76 -2.36
N LEU A 327 -9.72 -14.18 -3.60
CA LEU A 327 -11.08 -14.44 -4.11
C LEU A 327 -11.83 -15.42 -3.22
N GLY A 328 -13.05 -15.06 -2.80
CA GLY A 328 -13.89 -15.87 -1.92
C GLY A 328 -13.40 -16.00 -0.48
N ALA A 329 -12.20 -15.51 -0.15
CA ALA A 329 -11.66 -15.59 1.19
C ALA A 329 -12.42 -14.66 2.14
N ALA A 330 -12.48 -15.06 3.41
CA ALA A 330 -13.05 -14.25 4.47
C ALA A 330 -12.02 -14.00 5.57
N CYS A 331 -12.15 -12.86 6.24
CA CYS A 331 -11.42 -12.48 7.44
C CYS A 331 -12.43 -12.18 8.54
N SER A 332 -12.25 -12.80 9.70
CA SER A 332 -12.98 -12.41 10.91
C SER A 332 -12.25 -11.24 11.56
N LEU A 333 -12.97 -10.18 11.84
CA LEU A 333 -12.51 -9.05 12.63
C LEU A 333 -13.05 -9.19 14.05
N SER A 334 -12.18 -9.06 15.04
CA SER A 334 -12.53 -8.94 16.45
C SER A 334 -12.66 -7.47 16.80
N LEU A 335 -13.86 -7.04 17.14
CA LEU A 335 -14.13 -5.74 17.75
C LEU A 335 -14.18 -5.93 19.26
N GLN A 336 -13.37 -5.19 20.00
CA GLN A 336 -13.29 -5.28 21.44
C GLN A 336 -13.57 -3.92 22.07
N VAL A 337 -14.51 -3.92 23.02
CA VAL A 337 -14.78 -2.80 23.92
C VAL A 337 -14.14 -3.07 25.27
N LEU A 338 -13.35 -2.10 25.74
CA LEU A 338 -12.77 -2.10 27.08
C LEU A 338 -12.85 -0.70 27.66
N VAL A 339 -13.60 -0.54 28.75
CA VAL A 339 -13.72 0.73 29.46
C VAL A 339 -12.66 0.78 30.57
N ASP A 340 -11.64 1.60 30.40
CA ASP A 340 -10.66 1.88 31.45
C ASP A 340 -11.09 3.09 32.31
N LYS A 341 -10.24 3.47 33.28
CA LYS A 341 -10.50 4.63 34.15
C LYS A 341 -10.64 5.94 33.38
N ARG A 342 -9.84 6.18 32.35
CA ARG A 342 -9.90 7.43 31.56
C ARG A 342 -11.21 7.50 30.77
N VAL A 343 -11.61 6.39 30.15
CA VAL A 343 -12.90 6.29 29.45
C VAL A 343 -14.04 6.51 30.45
N ALA A 344 -14.04 5.82 31.59
CA ALA A 344 -15.07 5.97 32.62
C ALA A 344 -15.24 7.44 33.07
N TRP A 345 -14.15 8.18 33.26
CA TRP A 345 -14.20 9.60 33.64
C TRP A 345 -14.86 10.48 32.57
N THR A 346 -14.63 10.19 31.28
CA THR A 346 -15.20 10.95 30.16
C THR A 346 -16.66 10.62 29.87
N VAL A 347 -17.09 9.38 30.12
CA VAL A 347 -18.50 8.99 29.88
C VAL A 347 -19.42 9.61 30.91
N GLN A 348 -18.98 9.68 32.17
CA GLN A 348 -19.75 10.25 33.27
C GLN A 348 -20.01 11.77 33.13
N GLU A 349 -19.27 12.47 32.27
CA GLU A 349 -19.51 13.89 31.97
C GLU A 349 -20.62 14.10 30.93
N LYS A 350 -20.99 13.05 30.19
CA LYS A 350 -22.05 13.11 29.17
C LYS A 350 -23.40 12.89 29.83
N GLU A 351 -24.44 13.53 29.30
CA GLU A 351 -25.82 13.31 29.77
C GLU A 351 -26.30 11.85 29.62
N ASN A 352 -25.72 11.12 28.65
CA ASN A 352 -26.06 9.73 28.36
C ASN A 352 -24.80 8.87 28.49
N ASP A 353 -24.90 7.74 29.21
CA ASP A 353 -23.84 6.72 29.36
C ASP A 353 -23.52 5.95 28.06
N GLN A 354 -23.73 6.57 26.91
CA GLN A 354 -23.58 5.97 25.59
C GLN A 354 -22.17 6.17 25.06
N LEU A 355 -21.56 5.05 24.69
CA LEU A 355 -20.35 4.97 23.89
C LEU A 355 -20.75 4.78 22.43
N SER A 356 -20.25 5.64 21.56
CA SER A 356 -20.53 5.60 20.12
C SER A 356 -19.29 6.03 19.33
N ASP A 357 -18.96 5.27 18.29
CA ASP A 357 -17.90 5.56 17.34
C ASP A 357 -18.25 4.96 15.96
N ILE A 358 -17.59 5.42 14.90
CA ILE A 358 -17.78 4.90 13.54
C ILE A 358 -16.42 4.45 13.01
N LEU A 359 -16.27 3.14 12.81
CA LEU A 359 -15.09 2.59 12.17
C LEU A 359 -15.18 2.78 10.64
N VAL A 360 -14.14 3.37 10.05
CA VAL A 360 -14.06 3.59 8.60
C VAL A 360 -13.15 2.55 7.98
N LEU A 361 -13.75 1.60 7.25
CA LEU A 361 -13.03 0.59 6.48
C LEU A 361 -12.89 1.04 5.03
N ARG A 362 -11.65 1.24 4.59
CA ARG A 362 -11.33 1.60 3.20
C ARG A 362 -10.89 0.37 2.42
N LEU A 363 -11.48 0.19 1.23
CA LEU A 363 -10.96 -0.72 0.23
C LEU A 363 -9.90 -0.02 -0.63
N ASP A 364 -8.77 -0.67 -0.86
CA ASP A 364 -7.78 -0.17 -1.81
C ASP A 364 -8.39 -0.11 -3.22
N HIS A 365 -8.32 1.05 -3.87
CA HIS A 365 -9.03 1.35 -5.13
C HIS A 365 -10.54 1.06 -5.11
N GLY A 366 -11.18 1.08 -3.93
CA GLY A 366 -12.60 0.82 -3.78
C GLY A 366 -13.32 1.91 -2.97
N ARG A 367 -14.53 1.57 -2.54
CA ARG A 367 -15.34 2.45 -1.67
C ARG A 367 -14.99 2.27 -0.20
N ASP A 368 -15.37 3.27 0.59
CA ASP A 368 -15.32 3.21 2.05
C ASP A 368 -16.61 2.59 2.61
N TYR A 369 -16.48 1.86 3.71
CA TYR A 369 -17.57 1.31 4.52
C TYR A 369 -17.51 1.92 5.91
N PHE A 370 -18.66 2.30 6.45
CA PHE A 370 -18.78 2.94 7.75
C PHE A 370 -19.54 1.97 8.67
N ILE A 371 -18.91 1.56 9.76
CA ILE A 371 -19.46 0.58 10.71
C ILE A 371 -19.70 1.31 12.03
N PRO A 372 -20.95 1.73 12.33
CA PRO A 372 -21.29 2.29 13.63
C PRO A 372 -21.12 1.23 14.71
N VAL A 373 -20.44 1.61 15.80
CA VAL A 373 -20.25 0.78 16.98
C VAL A 373 -20.80 1.50 18.20
N THR A 374 -21.70 0.84 18.92
CA THR A 374 -22.35 1.41 20.10
C THR A 374 -22.25 0.49 21.30
N ALA A 375 -22.21 1.08 22.49
CA ALA A 375 -22.29 0.39 23.78
C ALA A 375 -22.92 1.31 24.83
N VAL A 376 -23.51 0.71 25.88
CA VAL A 376 -24.04 1.43 27.04
C VAL A 376 -23.16 1.10 28.23
N TYR A 377 -22.45 2.09 28.75
CA TYR A 377 -21.59 1.89 29.92
C TYR A 377 -22.45 1.82 31.19
N GLN A 378 -22.31 0.73 31.94
CA GLN A 378 -22.96 0.59 33.23
C GLN A 378 -22.05 1.20 34.31
N LYS A 379 -22.53 2.30 34.93
CA LYS A 379 -21.78 3.05 35.95
C LYS A 379 -21.30 2.12 37.07
N SER A 380 -20.03 2.25 37.41
CA SER A 380 -19.35 1.45 38.41
C SER A 380 -18.81 2.34 39.53
N VAL A 381 -18.60 1.77 40.73
CA VAL A 381 -17.82 2.44 41.78
C VAL A 381 -16.37 2.66 41.33
N PHE A 382 -15.89 1.86 40.38
CA PHE A 382 -14.61 2.08 39.72
C PHE A 382 -14.74 3.17 38.66
N GLY A 383 -13.81 4.12 38.63
CA GLY A 383 -13.88 5.27 37.74
C GLY A 383 -14.78 6.41 38.24
N SER A 384 -15.31 6.33 39.46
CA SER A 384 -16.22 7.35 40.03
C SER A 384 -15.50 8.60 40.55
N SER A 385 -16.24 9.70 40.71
CA SER A 385 -15.75 10.92 41.36
C SER A 385 -16.15 10.95 42.84
N PHE A 386 -15.37 11.62 43.68
CA PHE A 386 -15.75 11.92 45.06
C PHE A 386 -17.03 12.77 45.13
N SER A 387 -17.38 13.51 44.08
CA SER A 387 -18.67 14.23 44.00
C SER A 387 -19.88 13.27 43.93
N ASP A 388 -19.68 12.02 43.48
CA ASP A 388 -20.72 10.99 43.49
C ASP A 388 -21.09 10.57 44.92
N ILE A 389 -20.20 10.81 45.90
CA ILE A 389 -20.42 10.50 47.32
C ILE A 389 -21.54 11.35 47.91
N VAL A 390 -21.61 12.64 47.55
CA VAL A 390 -22.57 13.61 48.09
C VAL A 390 -24.02 13.18 47.83
N HIS A 391 -24.27 12.48 46.72
CA HIS A 391 -25.59 11.98 46.37
C HIS A 391 -26.05 10.79 47.25
N SER A 392 -25.14 10.15 47.99
CA SER A 392 -25.46 9.03 48.90
C SER A 392 -25.81 9.48 50.32
N GLY A 393 -25.43 10.70 50.74
CA GLY A 393 -25.74 11.23 52.08
C GLY A 393 -25.05 10.52 53.26
N ILE A 394 -24.10 9.62 53.01
CA ILE A 394 -23.41 8.82 54.03
C ILE A 394 -22.01 9.39 54.30
N HIS A 395 -21.71 9.74 55.55
CA HIS A 395 -20.35 10.03 55.97
C HIS A 395 -19.62 8.73 56.34
N PHE A 396 -18.34 8.58 55.98
CA PHE A 396 -17.56 7.38 56.29
C PHE A 396 -17.51 7.07 57.80
N SER A 397 -17.47 8.10 58.66
CA SER A 397 -17.52 7.95 60.12
C SER A 397 -18.79 7.28 60.65
N GLN A 398 -19.90 7.29 59.88
CA GLN A 398 -21.15 6.61 60.22
C GLN A 398 -21.12 5.11 59.90
N LEU A 399 -20.19 4.64 59.06
CA LEU A 399 -20.02 3.21 58.74
C LEU A 399 -19.15 2.49 59.79
N VAL A 400 -18.27 3.21 60.48
CA VAL A 400 -17.39 2.65 61.53
C VAL A 400 -18.15 2.40 62.84
N ASN A 401 -19.26 3.11 63.08
CA ASN A 401 -20.13 2.90 64.25
C ASN A 401 -21.27 1.91 63.90
N VAL A 402 -21.04 0.64 64.24
CA VAL A 402 -21.97 -0.50 64.28
C VAL A 402 -23.27 -0.08 65.01
N ASP A 403 -24.42 0.12 64.36
CA ASP A 403 -25.47 -0.88 64.07
C ASP A 403 -26.43 -0.42 62.94
N SER A 404 -26.02 0.52 62.08
CA SER A 404 -26.91 1.16 61.08
C SER A 404 -26.92 0.50 59.69
N GLU A 405 -26.22 -0.62 59.49
CA GLU A 405 -26.21 -1.35 58.20
C GLU A 405 -27.62 -1.70 57.70
N ARG A 406 -28.56 -2.00 58.61
CA ARG A 406 -29.90 -2.46 58.20
C ARG A 406 -30.85 -1.36 57.75
N SER A 407 -30.63 -0.09 58.14
CA SER A 407 -31.55 1.01 57.83
C SER A 407 -31.07 1.90 56.69
N ILE A 408 -29.76 1.99 56.44
CA ILE A 408 -29.19 2.90 55.42
C ILE A 408 -29.10 2.22 54.04
N ILE A 409 -28.89 0.90 53.98
CA ILE A 409 -28.78 0.15 52.72
C ILE A 409 -30.12 0.09 51.96
N SER A 410 -31.26 0.35 52.62
CA SER A 410 -32.58 0.13 52.01
C SER A 410 -33.10 1.26 51.10
N SER A 411 -32.44 2.42 50.97
CA SER A 411 -33.02 3.58 50.27
C SER A 411 -32.30 4.07 49.01
N SER A 412 -31.07 3.63 48.69
CA SER A 412 -30.44 3.96 47.39
C SER A 412 -30.02 2.70 46.61
N PRO A 413 -30.41 2.55 45.33
CA PRO A 413 -30.07 1.39 44.52
C PRO A 413 -28.58 1.31 44.13
N THR A 414 -27.78 2.34 44.41
CA THR A 414 -26.36 2.44 44.05
C THR A 414 -25.46 2.33 45.27
N THR A 415 -24.45 1.45 45.21
CA THR A 415 -23.42 1.35 46.24
C THR A 415 -22.52 2.59 46.20
N SER A 416 -22.25 3.22 47.33
CA SER A 416 -21.33 4.36 47.41
C SER A 416 -19.86 3.91 47.39
N ILE A 417 -18.96 4.82 47.02
CA ILE A 417 -17.50 4.61 47.12
C ILE A 417 -17.10 4.16 48.53
N TYR A 418 -17.67 4.81 49.55
CA TYR A 418 -17.42 4.47 50.96
C TYR A 418 -17.86 3.05 51.31
N SER A 419 -19.02 2.61 50.83
CA SER A 419 -19.48 1.24 51.04
C SER A 419 -18.56 0.23 50.34
N ALA A 420 -18.13 0.51 49.11
CA ALA A 420 -17.20 -0.36 48.40
C ALA A 420 -15.82 -0.47 49.10
N MET A 421 -15.26 0.65 49.54
CA MET A 421 -14.01 0.68 50.31
C MET A 421 -14.14 -0.07 51.63
N TYR A 422 -15.19 0.23 52.41
CA TYR A 422 -15.44 -0.41 53.69
C TYR A 422 -15.55 -1.93 53.55
N ARG A 423 -16.32 -2.42 52.58
CA ARG A 423 -16.51 -3.86 52.35
C ARG A 423 -15.21 -4.57 52.00
N LEU A 424 -14.34 -3.97 51.18
CA LEU A 424 -13.03 -4.54 50.89
C LEU A 424 -12.12 -4.55 52.12
N ILE A 425 -12.06 -3.45 52.86
CA ILE A 425 -11.23 -3.31 54.07
C ILE A 425 -11.67 -4.29 55.15
N GLU A 426 -12.97 -4.37 55.43
CA GLU A 426 -13.54 -5.26 56.44
C GLU A 426 -13.26 -6.72 56.09
N GLN A 427 -13.41 -7.09 54.81
CA GLN A 427 -13.11 -8.44 54.33
C GLN A 427 -11.62 -8.76 54.43
N LEU A 428 -10.73 -7.84 54.04
CA LEU A 428 -9.28 -8.02 54.19
C LEU A 428 -8.87 -8.16 55.66
N ARG A 429 -9.47 -7.40 56.58
CA ARG A 429 -9.26 -7.53 58.03
C ARG A 429 -9.74 -8.91 58.55
N LYS A 430 -10.89 -9.41 58.06
CA LYS A 430 -11.45 -10.73 58.46
C LYS A 430 -10.65 -11.93 57.91
N PHE A 431 -10.22 -11.88 56.66
CA PHE A 431 -9.48 -12.98 56.00
C PHE A 431 -7.98 -13.00 56.30
N GLY A 432 -7.52 -12.06 57.15
CA GLY A 432 -6.17 -11.98 57.66
C GLY A 432 -5.25 -11.23 56.69
N LEU A 433 -4.94 -9.98 57.03
CA LEU A 433 -3.93 -9.17 56.34
C LEU A 433 -2.57 -9.89 56.22
N ASN A 434 -2.24 -10.77 57.19
CA ASN A 434 -1.06 -11.64 57.21
C ASN A 434 -1.01 -12.64 56.03
N ASN A 435 -2.15 -12.98 55.43
CA ASN A 435 -2.27 -14.03 54.42
C ASN A 435 -2.12 -13.49 52.98
N ILE A 436 -1.74 -12.22 52.82
CA ILE A 436 -1.51 -11.62 51.51
C ILE A 436 -0.08 -11.96 51.07
N HIS A 437 0.05 -12.74 50.01
CA HIS A 437 1.32 -13.00 49.34
C HIS A 437 1.45 -12.07 48.13
N PHE A 438 2.34 -11.07 48.20
CA PHE A 438 2.42 -10.01 47.18
C PHE A 438 2.98 -10.45 45.82
N ASP A 439 3.57 -11.64 45.76
CA ASP A 439 4.03 -12.29 44.52
C ASP A 439 2.94 -13.15 43.84
N ASP A 440 1.74 -13.25 44.44
CA ASP A 440 0.66 -14.03 43.87
C ASP A 440 0.22 -13.53 42.48
N ILE A 441 -0.40 -14.40 41.70
CA ILE A 441 -0.92 -14.05 40.38
C ILE A 441 -2.34 -13.50 40.52
N SER A 442 -2.51 -12.22 40.15
CA SER A 442 -3.83 -11.59 40.10
C SER A 442 -4.72 -12.24 39.04
N LYS A 443 -5.86 -12.82 39.44
CA LYS A 443 -6.85 -13.38 38.51
C LYS A 443 -7.88 -12.33 38.12
N HIS A 444 -7.93 -12.00 36.84
CA HIS A 444 -8.90 -11.03 36.32
C HIS A 444 -10.36 -11.46 36.54
N SER A 445 -10.67 -12.75 36.47
CA SER A 445 -12.03 -13.27 36.71
C SER A 445 -12.54 -12.97 38.13
N GLU A 446 -11.66 -13.04 39.15
CA GLU A 446 -12.03 -12.71 40.53
C GLU A 446 -12.20 -11.19 40.71
N PHE A 447 -11.38 -10.39 40.01
CA PHE A 447 -11.60 -8.94 39.95
C PHE A 447 -12.98 -8.59 39.37
N ILE A 448 -13.38 -9.22 38.26
CA ILE A 448 -14.72 -8.99 37.67
C ILE A 448 -15.83 -9.36 38.66
N ALA A 449 -15.69 -10.49 39.37
CA ALA A 449 -16.65 -10.91 40.37
C ALA A 449 -16.74 -9.95 41.56
N LEU A 450 -15.60 -9.45 42.04
CA LEU A 450 -15.53 -8.42 43.08
C LEU A 450 -16.11 -7.09 42.61
N ARG A 451 -15.74 -6.61 41.41
CA ARG A 451 -16.30 -5.40 40.79
C ARG A 451 -17.82 -5.46 40.77
N LYS A 452 -18.38 -6.56 40.23
CA LYS A 452 -19.82 -6.78 40.19
C LYS A 452 -20.45 -6.76 41.59
N ALA A 453 -19.81 -7.41 42.57
CA ALA A 453 -20.30 -7.42 43.94
C ALA A 453 -20.26 -6.04 44.60
N LEU A 454 -19.26 -5.23 44.28
CA LEU A 454 -19.10 -3.87 44.80
C LEU A 454 -20.06 -2.88 44.14
N ASP A 455 -20.29 -2.99 42.83
CA ASP A 455 -21.25 -2.15 42.12
C ASP A 455 -22.68 -2.41 42.61
N THR A 456 -23.06 -3.69 42.74
CA THR A 456 -24.43 -4.11 43.06
C THR A 456 -24.74 -4.24 44.54
N GLY A 457 -23.73 -4.27 45.41
CA GLY A 457 -23.89 -4.61 46.82
C GLY A 457 -24.05 -6.12 47.11
N ILE A 458 -24.10 -6.98 46.08
CA ILE A 458 -24.48 -8.40 46.20
C ILE A 458 -23.44 -9.34 45.54
N PRO A 459 -23.00 -10.42 46.21
CA PRO A 459 -23.32 -10.81 47.60
C PRO A 459 -22.64 -9.88 48.60
N SER A 460 -23.20 -9.75 49.80
CA SER A 460 -22.62 -8.93 50.86
C SER A 460 -21.23 -9.41 51.27
N ASP A 461 -21.08 -10.73 51.44
CA ASP A 461 -19.82 -11.41 51.74
C ASP A 461 -18.96 -11.60 50.49
N LEU A 462 -17.89 -10.81 50.36
CA LEU A 462 -16.98 -10.84 49.21
C LEU A 462 -16.15 -12.12 49.12
N SER A 463 -16.01 -12.87 50.22
CA SER A 463 -15.27 -14.14 50.22
C SER A 463 -15.93 -15.23 49.38
N SER A 464 -17.24 -15.10 49.16
CA SER A 464 -18.01 -15.99 48.28
C SER A 464 -17.64 -15.84 46.80
N VAL A 465 -17.11 -14.68 46.38
CA VAL A 465 -16.74 -14.39 44.99
C VAL A 465 -15.23 -14.35 44.76
N CYS A 466 -14.43 -14.09 45.80
CA CYS A 466 -12.98 -14.07 45.72
C CYS A 466 -12.39 -14.77 46.95
N LYS A 467 -11.57 -15.79 46.74
CA LYS A 467 -10.89 -16.50 47.84
C LYS A 467 -9.48 -16.00 48.11
N SER A 468 -8.87 -15.30 47.16
CA SER A 468 -7.50 -14.81 47.27
C SER A 468 -7.48 -13.47 48.04
N PRO A 469 -6.81 -13.40 49.21
CA PRO A 469 -6.58 -12.12 49.90
C PRO A 469 -5.81 -11.13 49.02
N PHE A 470 -4.86 -11.63 48.22
CA PHE A 470 -4.10 -10.80 47.29
C PHE A 470 -4.97 -10.18 46.19
N ASN A 471 -5.93 -10.91 45.61
CA ASN A 471 -6.85 -10.32 44.63
C ASN A 471 -7.82 -9.31 45.25
N MET A 472 -8.26 -9.53 46.50
CA MET A 472 -9.05 -8.52 47.22
C MET A 472 -8.22 -7.24 47.42
N PHE A 473 -6.97 -7.37 47.85
CA PHE A 473 -6.04 -6.25 48.01
C PHE A 473 -5.79 -5.52 46.68
N ASN A 474 -5.51 -6.25 45.59
CA ASN A 474 -5.35 -5.66 44.26
C ASN A 474 -6.62 -4.98 43.76
N THR A 475 -7.79 -5.52 44.09
CA THR A 475 -9.07 -4.90 43.74
C THR A 475 -9.27 -3.59 44.51
N PHE A 476 -8.86 -3.55 45.78
CA PHE A 476 -8.84 -2.33 46.57
C PHE A 476 -7.90 -1.28 45.97
N LEU A 477 -6.67 -1.64 45.63
CA LEU A 477 -5.75 -0.72 44.95
C LEU A 477 -6.30 -0.24 43.59
N ARG A 478 -6.91 -1.12 42.80
CA ARG A 478 -7.55 -0.76 41.52
C ARG A 478 -8.74 0.18 41.71
N LEU A 479 -9.52 -0.01 42.77
CA LEU A 479 -10.64 0.88 43.11
C LEU A 479 -10.10 2.28 43.36
N LEU A 480 -9.11 2.39 44.26
CA LEU A 480 -8.46 3.64 44.61
C LEU A 480 -7.81 4.34 43.41
N ASP A 481 -7.05 3.59 42.58
CA ASP A 481 -6.39 4.10 41.38
C ASP A 481 -7.38 4.56 40.28
N SER A 482 -8.57 3.96 40.28
CA SER A 482 -9.60 4.27 39.27
C SER A 482 -10.33 5.58 39.54
N PHE A 483 -10.34 6.10 40.77
CA PHE A 483 -11.09 7.31 41.11
C PHE A 483 -10.70 8.49 40.23
N LYS A 484 -11.68 9.33 39.86
CA LYS A 484 -11.46 10.54 39.07
C LYS A 484 -10.69 11.61 39.86
N ASP A 485 -10.95 11.71 41.15
CA ASP A 485 -10.31 12.68 42.04
C ASP A 485 -9.10 12.04 42.73
N PRO A 486 -7.97 12.76 42.87
CA PRO A 486 -6.83 12.26 43.64
C PRO A 486 -7.13 12.33 45.14
N MET A 487 -6.68 11.35 45.93
CA MET A 487 -6.84 11.42 47.39
C MET A 487 -6.10 12.61 47.99
N ILE A 488 -4.92 12.93 47.46
CA ILE A 488 -4.18 14.15 47.75
C ILE A 488 -4.49 15.16 46.63
N PRO A 489 -5.29 16.21 46.89
CA PRO A 489 -5.70 17.18 45.88
C PRO A 489 -4.51 17.75 45.11
N PHE A 490 -4.58 17.81 43.78
CA PHE A 490 -3.47 18.30 42.94
C PHE A 490 -2.96 19.70 43.37
N SER A 491 -3.87 20.59 43.78
CA SER A 491 -3.54 21.93 44.27
C SER A 491 -2.73 21.95 45.58
N MET A 492 -2.69 20.85 46.32
CA MET A 492 -2.07 20.74 47.65
C MET A 492 -0.88 19.78 47.67
N GLN A 493 -0.59 19.09 46.56
CA GLN A 493 0.51 18.12 46.48
C GLN A 493 1.87 18.78 46.77
N VAL A 494 2.12 19.97 46.23
CA VAL A 494 3.37 20.70 46.45
C VAL A 494 3.57 21.09 47.93
N ASP A 495 2.49 21.44 48.64
CA ASP A 495 2.56 21.70 50.08
C ASP A 495 2.87 20.42 50.87
N CYS A 496 2.21 19.31 50.51
CA CYS A 496 2.44 18.01 51.12
C CYS A 496 3.88 17.54 50.94
N LEU A 497 4.43 17.64 49.73
CA LEU A 497 5.81 17.26 49.43
C LEU A 497 6.82 18.14 50.19
N ARG A 498 6.51 19.41 50.45
CA ARG A 498 7.41 20.29 51.24
C ARG A 498 7.52 19.88 52.71
N VAL A 499 6.45 19.37 53.31
CA VAL A 499 6.41 18.99 54.73
C VAL A 499 6.76 17.52 55.00
N ARG A 500 7.09 16.76 53.95
CA ARG A 500 7.47 15.34 54.05
C ARG A 500 8.51 15.11 55.15
N GLY A 501 8.27 14.13 56.03
CA GLY A 501 9.12 13.84 57.18
C GLY A 501 8.74 14.54 58.48
N ASN A 502 7.87 15.56 58.47
CA ASN A 502 7.34 16.18 59.68
C ASN A 502 5.87 15.79 59.87
N GLY A 503 5.62 14.83 60.76
CA GLY A 503 4.29 14.25 61.04
C GLY A 503 3.19 15.29 61.32
N PRO A 504 3.38 16.18 62.32
CA PRO A 504 2.40 17.22 62.61
C PRO A 504 2.06 18.12 61.42
N ARG A 505 3.07 18.55 60.64
CA ARG A 505 2.85 19.39 59.46
C ARG A 505 2.17 18.62 58.31
N CYS A 506 2.48 17.33 58.12
CA CYS A 506 1.78 16.48 57.15
C CYS A 506 0.28 16.40 57.46
N TRP A 507 -0.10 16.16 58.72
CA TRP A 507 -1.50 16.11 59.11
C TRP A 507 -2.19 17.48 59.03
N ALA A 508 -1.49 18.57 59.37
CA ALA A 508 -2.00 19.92 59.17
C ALA A 508 -2.26 20.26 57.68
N CYS A 509 -1.54 19.65 56.74
CA CYS A 509 -1.87 19.71 55.32
C CYS A 509 -3.16 18.93 55.02
N VAL A 510 -3.28 17.69 55.51
CA VAL A 510 -4.45 16.82 55.30
C VAL A 510 -5.73 17.43 55.88
N GLU A 511 -5.66 18.14 57.01
CA GLU A 511 -6.81 18.83 57.62
C GLU A 511 -7.44 19.90 56.73
N LYS A 512 -6.66 20.46 55.78
CA LYS A 512 -7.11 21.48 54.84
C LYS A 512 -7.76 20.89 53.59
N PHE A 513 -7.72 19.56 53.41
CA PHE A 513 -8.29 18.91 52.23
C PHE A 513 -9.82 19.01 52.25
N PRO A 514 -10.49 18.97 51.08
CA PRO A 514 -11.93 18.72 51.04
C PRO A 514 -12.29 17.46 51.82
N ILE A 515 -13.48 17.46 52.42
CA ILE A 515 -13.86 16.43 53.41
C ILE A 515 -13.83 15.02 52.82
N GLU A 516 -14.16 14.88 51.54
CA GLU A 516 -14.15 13.62 50.80
C GLU A 516 -12.72 13.10 50.60
N ASN A 517 -11.83 13.95 50.08
CA ASN A 517 -10.41 13.63 49.89
C ASN A 517 -9.77 13.22 51.22
N ARG A 518 -10.02 14.01 52.27
CA ARG A 518 -9.54 13.74 53.63
C ARG A 518 -10.03 12.39 54.15
N SER A 519 -11.34 12.12 54.06
CA SER A 519 -11.95 10.91 54.59
C SER A 519 -11.40 9.65 53.91
N ILE A 520 -11.23 9.69 52.59
CA ILE A 520 -10.68 8.58 51.81
C ILE A 520 -9.21 8.38 52.13
N LEU A 521 -8.43 9.45 52.22
CA LEU A 521 -7.02 9.36 52.57
C LEU A 521 -6.80 8.83 53.99
N GLU A 522 -7.54 9.35 54.98
CA GLU A 522 -7.46 8.87 56.37
C GLU A 522 -7.76 7.36 56.44
N CYS A 523 -8.86 6.93 55.80
CA CYS A 523 -9.21 5.52 55.71
C CYS A 523 -8.12 4.67 55.04
N TYR A 524 -7.51 5.19 53.97
CA TYR A 524 -6.45 4.48 53.26
C TYR A 524 -5.16 4.38 54.09
N ILE A 525 -4.78 5.44 54.80
CA ILE A 525 -3.63 5.45 55.70
C ILE A 525 -3.83 4.47 56.86
N ASP A 526 -5.02 4.46 57.47
CA ASP A 526 -5.33 3.55 58.57
C ASP A 526 -5.32 2.08 58.11
N PHE A 527 -5.92 1.77 56.95
CA PHE A 527 -5.82 0.45 56.36
C PHE A 527 -4.36 0.06 56.06
N THR A 528 -3.56 0.99 55.54
CA THR A 528 -2.15 0.75 55.24
C THR A 528 -1.34 0.45 56.51
N ARG A 529 -1.62 1.15 57.61
CA ARG A 529 -1.01 0.90 58.92
C ARG A 529 -1.36 -0.48 59.43
N ASP A 530 -2.64 -0.86 59.38
CA ASP A 530 -3.10 -2.21 59.75
C ASP A 530 -2.37 -3.27 58.91
N LEU A 531 -2.27 -3.05 57.60
CA LEU A 531 -1.65 -3.98 56.67
C LEU A 531 -0.16 -4.18 56.97
N ILE A 532 0.61 -3.12 57.17
CA ILE A 532 2.05 -3.22 57.48
C ILE A 532 2.29 -3.88 58.83
N THR A 533 1.46 -3.54 59.83
CA THR A 533 1.56 -4.11 61.18
C THR A 533 1.33 -5.62 61.15
N ALA A 534 0.37 -6.05 60.33
CA ALA A 534 -0.03 -7.43 60.16
C ALA A 534 0.94 -8.22 59.24
N ASN A 535 1.46 -7.57 58.20
CA ASN A 535 2.26 -8.19 57.15
C ASN A 535 3.39 -7.25 56.72
N ALA A 536 4.60 -7.49 57.25
CA ALA A 536 5.77 -6.67 56.98
C ALA A 536 6.17 -6.63 55.48
N ASP A 537 5.82 -7.66 54.70
CA ASP A 537 6.09 -7.70 53.26
C ASP A 537 5.32 -6.61 52.50
N ALA A 538 4.26 -6.04 53.09
CA ALA A 538 3.50 -4.93 52.53
C ALA A 538 4.33 -3.65 52.37
N LEU A 539 5.46 -3.52 53.09
CA LEU A 539 6.42 -2.43 52.89
C LEU A 539 6.89 -2.34 51.43
N SER A 540 6.95 -3.49 50.72
CA SER A 540 7.31 -3.54 49.29
C SER A 540 6.30 -2.83 48.37
N GLN A 541 5.05 -2.66 48.83
CA GLN A 541 3.96 -2.07 48.05
C GLN A 541 3.81 -0.56 48.29
N LEU A 542 4.53 0.01 49.25
CA LEU A 542 4.33 1.40 49.68
C LEU A 542 4.53 2.43 48.57
N GLN A 543 5.43 2.18 47.62
CA GLN A 543 5.61 3.09 46.48
C GLN A 543 4.34 3.14 45.62
N VAL A 544 3.81 1.98 45.22
CA VAL A 544 2.56 1.90 44.44
C VAL A 544 1.41 2.54 45.20
N MET A 545 1.34 2.30 46.52
CA MET A 545 0.30 2.87 47.36
C MET A 545 0.38 4.40 47.46
N ALA A 546 1.59 4.95 47.58
CA ALA A 546 1.83 6.38 47.54
C ALA A 546 1.48 6.98 46.17
N ASP A 547 1.90 6.35 45.07
CA ASP A 547 1.60 6.81 43.71
C ASP A 547 0.09 6.87 43.44
N ILE A 548 -0.67 5.91 43.97
CA ILE A 548 -2.14 5.90 43.92
C ILE A 548 -2.72 7.09 44.70
N ALA A 549 -2.21 7.38 45.91
CA ALA A 549 -2.70 8.49 46.73
C ALA A 549 -2.46 9.86 46.05
N PHE A 550 -1.31 10.02 45.39
CA PHE A 550 -0.95 11.22 44.62
C PHE A 550 -1.53 11.23 43.20
N LYS A 551 -2.02 10.10 42.70
CA LYS A 551 -2.51 9.91 41.33
C LYS A 551 -1.48 10.35 40.27
N SER A 552 -0.22 9.97 40.48
CA SER A 552 0.87 10.28 39.54
C SER A 552 0.88 9.27 38.38
N ASP A 553 0.83 9.77 37.15
CA ASP A 553 1.13 8.93 35.98
C ASP A 553 2.61 8.50 36.03
N GLN A 554 2.94 7.28 35.57
CA GLN A 554 4.29 6.67 35.65
C GLN A 554 5.44 7.43 34.94
N GLY A 555 5.22 8.67 34.49
CA GLY A 555 6.20 9.51 33.81
C GLY A 555 7.02 10.44 34.71
N GLU A 556 6.50 10.92 35.84
CA GLU A 556 7.16 11.92 36.69
C GLU A 556 8.04 11.28 37.78
N ARG A 557 9.06 10.51 37.37
CA ARG A 557 9.96 9.79 38.30
C ARG A 557 10.76 10.66 39.26
N THR A 558 10.84 11.97 39.02
CA THR A 558 11.68 12.90 39.80
C THR A 558 11.15 13.10 41.23
N GLU A 559 9.88 12.82 41.49
CA GLU A 559 9.24 13.04 42.79
C GLU A 559 8.85 11.77 43.54
N ASP A 560 9.06 10.58 42.95
CA ASP A 560 8.62 9.28 43.50
C ASP A 560 9.05 9.09 44.97
N LEU A 561 10.31 9.39 45.29
CA LEU A 561 10.86 9.28 46.63
C LEU A 561 10.24 10.29 47.60
N GLN A 562 9.86 11.47 47.12
CA GLN A 562 9.25 12.51 47.95
C GLN A 562 7.81 12.15 48.31
N ARG A 563 7.06 11.61 47.34
CA ARG A 563 5.69 11.10 47.51
C ARG A 563 5.68 9.94 48.50
N LEU A 564 6.57 8.96 48.30
CA LEU A 564 6.76 7.85 49.23
C LEU A 564 7.07 8.37 50.63
N LYS A 565 8.00 9.32 50.78
CA LYS A 565 8.38 9.85 52.09
C LYS A 565 7.21 10.54 52.80
N PHE A 566 6.39 11.31 52.09
CA PHE A 566 5.19 11.92 52.67
C PHE A 566 4.19 10.86 53.14
N PHE A 567 3.94 9.85 52.31
CA PHE A 567 3.02 8.75 52.62
C PHE A 567 3.49 7.92 53.82
N GLU A 568 4.77 7.54 53.86
CA GLU A 568 5.41 6.90 55.02
C GLU A 568 5.28 7.75 56.29
N THR A 569 5.37 9.08 56.17
CA THR A 569 5.23 9.99 57.30
C THR A 569 3.80 9.96 57.85
N LEU A 570 2.77 9.96 57.01
CA LEU A 570 1.38 9.84 57.49
C LEU A 570 1.13 8.48 58.17
N ILE A 571 1.69 7.39 57.64
CA ILE A 571 1.55 6.06 58.24
C ILE A 571 2.22 6.02 59.62
N GLY A 572 3.46 6.48 59.71
CA GLY A 572 4.28 6.43 60.93
C GLY A 572 3.84 7.40 62.03
N PHE A 573 2.99 8.39 61.72
CA PHE A 573 2.45 9.33 62.70
C PHE A 573 0.92 9.18 62.78
N PRO A 574 0.37 8.34 63.66
CA PRO A 574 -1.07 8.32 63.91
C PRO A 574 -1.61 9.72 64.24
N LYS A 575 -2.76 10.06 63.67
CA LYS A 575 -3.40 11.37 63.84
C LYS A 575 -3.71 11.65 65.32
N GLU A 576 -4.04 10.62 66.09
CA GLU A 576 -4.33 10.69 67.53
C GLU A 576 -3.12 11.22 68.31
N ILE A 577 -1.90 10.78 67.95
CA ILE A 577 -0.65 11.20 68.59
C ILE A 577 -0.37 12.68 68.30
N VAL A 578 -0.65 13.14 67.07
CA VAL A 578 -0.50 14.56 66.70
C VAL A 578 -1.55 15.43 67.39
N SER A 579 -2.79 14.94 67.49
CA SER A 579 -3.90 15.64 68.14
C SER A 579 -3.61 15.87 69.62
N GLU A 580 -3.23 14.82 70.36
CA GLU A 580 -2.83 14.92 71.77
C GLU A 580 -1.58 15.80 71.95
N GLY A 581 -0.60 15.72 71.04
CA GLY A 581 0.58 16.57 71.06
C GLY A 581 0.23 18.06 70.92
N ILE A 582 -0.63 18.41 69.96
CA ILE A 582 -1.06 19.80 69.72
C ILE A 582 -1.96 20.31 70.83
N GLU A 583 -2.86 19.51 71.40
CA GLU A 583 -3.70 19.93 72.54
C GLU A 583 -2.86 20.18 73.79
N ASN A 584 -1.87 19.32 74.06
CA ASN A 584 -0.89 19.53 75.13
C ASN A 584 0.02 20.75 74.86
N LEU A 585 0.32 21.09 73.60
CA LEU A 585 1.08 22.28 73.21
C LEU A 585 0.26 23.57 73.23
N LYS A 586 -1.04 23.53 72.91
CA LYS A 586 -1.95 24.67 73.08
C LYS A 586 -2.12 25.07 74.54
N LEU A 587 -2.02 24.11 75.47
CA LEU A 587 -1.96 24.41 76.90
C LEU A 587 -0.70 25.20 77.30
N LEU A 588 0.37 25.13 76.50
CA LEU A 588 1.61 25.89 76.70
C LEU A 588 1.59 27.28 76.04
N GLU A 589 0.60 27.63 75.20
CA GLU A 589 0.45 28.97 74.57
C GLU A 589 0.28 30.12 75.57
N ASN A 590 -0.01 29.81 76.85
CA ASN A 590 -0.18 30.85 77.86
C ASN A 590 1.12 31.46 78.37
N ASP A 591 2.30 30.90 78.06
CA ASP A 591 3.57 31.51 78.46
C ASP A 591 4.37 32.03 77.26
N ARG A 592 4.40 33.36 77.21
CA ARG A 592 5.13 34.14 76.23
C ARG A 592 6.64 33.93 76.35
N THR A 593 7.27 34.12 75.20
CA THR A 593 8.68 34.45 74.94
C THR A 593 9.58 33.24 74.67
N ASP A 594 10.08 33.21 73.42
CA ASP A 594 11.05 32.27 72.82
C ASP A 594 10.57 30.86 72.42
N GLY A 595 9.26 30.62 72.48
CA GLY A 595 8.63 29.32 72.21
C GLY A 595 8.74 28.80 70.77
N ASP A 596 8.79 29.63 69.74
CA ASP A 596 8.68 29.13 68.35
C ASP A 596 9.88 28.28 67.90
N LEU A 597 11.10 28.63 68.35
CA LEU A 597 12.31 27.87 68.01
C LEU A 597 12.42 26.56 68.82
N ILE A 598 12.04 26.61 70.10
CA ILE A 598 11.99 25.44 71.00
C ILE A 598 10.89 24.48 70.56
N ARG A 599 9.74 25.01 70.11
CA ARG A 599 8.63 24.26 69.55
C ARG A 599 9.02 23.51 68.29
N GLU A 600 9.70 24.17 67.34
CA GLU A 600 10.17 23.51 66.10
C GLU A 600 11.17 22.39 66.42
N LEU A 601 12.07 22.62 67.39
CA LEU A 601 13.04 21.62 67.85
C LEU A 601 12.36 20.42 68.55
N ILE A 602 11.38 20.64 69.42
CA ILE A 602 10.67 19.58 70.13
C ILE A 602 9.79 18.77 69.17
N GLU A 603 9.07 19.42 68.25
CA GLU A 603 8.25 18.73 67.23
C GLU A 603 9.13 17.83 66.35
N ASP A 604 10.26 18.33 65.85
CA ASP A 604 11.20 17.55 65.03
C ASP A 604 11.86 16.41 65.84
N VAL A 605 12.20 16.64 67.11
CA VAL A 605 12.85 15.64 67.96
C VAL A 605 11.88 14.54 68.38
N MET A 606 10.64 14.87 68.77
CA MET A 606 9.60 13.86 69.05
C MET A 606 9.29 13.03 67.81
N ALA A 607 9.24 13.68 66.65
CA ALA A 607 9.06 13.02 65.37
C ALA A 607 10.20 12.03 65.05
N LEU A 608 11.45 12.46 65.25
CA LEU A 608 12.62 11.59 65.10
C LEU A 608 12.65 10.46 66.13
N HIS A 609 12.30 10.73 67.39
CA HIS A 609 12.30 9.72 68.46
C HIS A 609 11.33 8.58 68.16
N TRP A 610 10.10 8.91 67.73
CA TRP A 610 9.09 7.92 67.37
C TRP A 610 9.52 7.06 66.17
N LEU A 611 10.00 7.69 65.09
CA LEU A 611 10.54 7.00 63.90
C LEU A 611 11.66 6.00 64.25
N THR A 612 12.49 6.31 65.25
CA THR A 612 13.58 5.42 65.68
C THR A 612 13.18 4.33 66.65
N TRP A 613 12.09 4.50 67.39
CA TRP A 613 11.59 3.48 68.31
C TRP A 613 10.93 2.33 67.54
N GLU A 614 10.09 2.62 66.54
CA GLU A 614 9.44 1.58 65.72
C GLU A 614 10.40 0.88 64.74
N ARG A 615 11.31 1.61 64.08
CA ARG A 615 12.18 1.02 63.05
C ARG A 615 13.36 0.22 63.61
N GLY A 616 13.56 0.18 64.94
CA GLY A 616 14.61 -0.63 65.59
C GLY A 616 16.05 -0.27 65.20
N ASP A 617 16.30 0.88 64.57
CA ASP A 617 17.64 1.29 64.12
C ASP A 617 18.46 1.87 65.29
N LYS A 618 19.19 0.97 65.96
CA LYS A 618 20.07 1.30 67.10
C LYS A 618 21.11 2.37 66.77
N ARG A 619 21.53 2.50 65.51
CA ARG A 619 22.59 3.46 65.14
C ARG A 619 22.05 4.89 65.08
N LEU A 620 20.80 5.04 64.61
CA LEU A 620 20.09 6.32 64.65
C LEU A 620 19.73 6.71 66.09
N GLN A 621 19.31 5.75 66.92
CA GLN A 621 19.01 5.97 68.35
C GLN A 621 20.23 6.53 69.12
N ILE A 622 21.43 6.01 68.88
CA ILE A 622 22.66 6.50 69.53
C ILE A 622 23.00 7.92 69.08
N ASN A 623 22.86 8.24 67.79
CA ASN A 623 23.11 9.59 67.29
C ASN A 623 22.07 10.60 67.81
N LEU A 624 20.79 10.21 67.88
CA LEU A 624 19.75 11.05 68.49
C LEU A 624 20.00 11.27 69.98
N ARG A 625 20.40 10.23 70.72
CA ARG A 625 20.77 10.39 72.14
C ARG A 625 21.94 11.35 72.33
N ARG A 626 22.95 11.29 71.47
CA ARG A 626 24.08 12.24 71.48
C ARG A 626 23.65 13.66 71.12
N HIS A 627 22.66 13.82 70.23
CA HIS A 627 22.09 15.12 69.87
C HIS A 627 21.16 15.68 70.95
N TRP A 628 20.58 14.81 71.78
CA TRP A 628 19.76 15.17 72.95
C TRP A 628 20.62 15.50 74.18
N GLU A 629 21.75 14.82 74.35
CA GLU A 629 22.72 15.10 75.42
C GLU A 629 23.55 16.38 75.16
N ALA A 630 23.76 16.74 73.90
CA ALA A 630 24.42 17.97 73.46
C ALA A 630 23.43 19.14 73.42
#